data_AF-A0A6I3D7M3-F1
#
_entry.id   AF-A0A6I3D7M3-F1
#
_cell.length_a   1.000
_cell.length_b   1.000
_cell.length_c   1.000
_cell.angle_alpha   90.00
_cell.angle_beta   90.00
_cell.angle_gamma   90.00
#
_symmetry.space_group_name_H-M   'P 1'
#
loop_
_entity.id
_entity.type
_entity.pdbx_description
1 polymer ?
#
loop_
_entity_poly.entity_id
_entity_poly.type
_entity_poly.pdbx_seq_one_letter_code
_entity_poly.pdbx_strand_id
1 'polypeptide(L)'
;MATRSPTAVMDYYAILGVSSSASKAEIKTAYRERKEALAAKDESSAKNEAARTANRLEGAALNEAWNVLSDQSQRDRYDAEIASRDSGVIEGNAIELSASVGGEPLKISGQSPPPPNSPPPSVGGGPLSQRSRRARLALPAGVQLADTRPRILAMVFDLTVIILLVICTQIAGAKIISEQYPVEKAANATAGEARTAAAKDLSAASKSLKAAEDKASKATGDQKAAAQAEVKKREEAEQSAKRADKRAAEELTKTQEALRGPTTAVLVASSLLALLYLVPSTARTGRTLGKRMRGVKVLRSNGEALTWWPAFSRYLLPVAIATALFYSPPGLLLALGSVLWWLWDPNRQGSHDRISKTIVVSAPVARVRLGRR
;
A
#
# COMPACT_ATOMS: atom_id res chain seq x y z
N MET A 1 -7.57 -30.42 -35.01
CA MET A 1 -7.76 -29.01 -35.39
C MET A 1 -8.75 -28.39 -34.41
N ALA A 2 -8.28 -27.59 -33.47
CA ALA A 2 -9.13 -26.81 -32.56
C ALA A 2 -8.57 -25.40 -32.53
N THR A 3 -9.22 -24.49 -33.26
CA THR A 3 -8.91 -23.07 -33.26
C THR A 3 -9.28 -22.50 -31.90
N ARG A 4 -8.28 -22.06 -31.13
CA ARG A 4 -8.54 -21.19 -29.98
C ARG A 4 -9.02 -19.85 -30.53
N SER A 5 -10.29 -19.53 -30.31
CA SER A 5 -10.85 -18.20 -30.56
C SER A 5 -10.05 -17.13 -29.81
N PRO A 6 -9.77 -15.97 -30.43
CA PRO A 6 -9.16 -14.85 -29.72
C PRO A 6 -10.12 -14.44 -28.59
N THR A 7 -9.58 -14.21 -27.40
CA THR A 7 -10.33 -13.61 -26.30
C THR A 7 -10.82 -12.24 -26.75
N ALA A 8 -12.09 -12.15 -27.16
CA ALA A 8 -12.73 -10.90 -27.48
C ALA A 8 -12.66 -10.01 -26.24
N VAL A 9 -11.86 -8.95 -26.31
CA VAL A 9 -11.86 -7.88 -25.31
C VAL A 9 -13.23 -7.24 -25.42
N MET A 10 -14.12 -7.55 -24.48
CA MET A 10 -15.48 -7.01 -24.46
C MET A 10 -15.41 -5.48 -24.31
N ASP A 11 -16.08 -4.77 -25.21
CA ASP A 11 -16.29 -3.31 -25.15
C ASP A 11 -17.00 -2.94 -23.83
N TYR A 12 -16.66 -1.79 -23.23
CA TYR A 12 -17.32 -1.27 -22.04
C TYR A 12 -18.83 -1.09 -22.22
N TYR A 13 -19.30 -0.79 -23.44
CA TYR A 13 -20.73 -0.77 -23.76
C TYR A 13 -21.36 -2.17 -23.69
N ALA A 14 -20.65 -3.20 -24.19
CA ALA A 14 -21.09 -4.59 -24.08
C ALA A 14 -21.05 -5.13 -22.63
N ILE A 15 -20.10 -4.65 -21.81
CA ILE A 15 -20.01 -4.97 -20.37
C ILE A 15 -21.18 -4.36 -19.59
N LEU A 16 -21.72 -3.22 -20.01
CA LEU A 16 -22.95 -2.68 -19.42
C LEU A 16 -24.22 -3.22 -20.08
N GLY A 17 -24.13 -3.77 -21.30
CA GLY A 17 -25.28 -4.24 -22.08
C GLY A 17 -26.08 -3.10 -22.70
N VAL A 18 -25.42 -1.99 -23.02
CA VAL A 18 -26.04 -0.77 -23.57
C VAL A 18 -25.42 -0.42 -24.92
N SER A 19 -26.15 0.33 -25.75
CA SER A 19 -25.63 0.84 -27.03
C SER A 19 -24.52 1.88 -26.81
N SER A 20 -23.58 2.00 -27.76
CA SER A 20 -22.59 3.10 -27.80
C SER A 20 -23.24 4.48 -27.89
N SER A 21 -24.48 4.56 -28.38
CA SER A 21 -25.30 5.77 -28.43
C SER A 21 -26.13 6.03 -27.16
N ALA A 22 -26.02 5.20 -26.12
CA ALA A 22 -26.87 5.31 -24.92
C ALA A 22 -26.64 6.63 -24.18
N SER A 23 -27.71 7.20 -23.64
CA SER A 23 -27.65 8.37 -22.78
C SER A 23 -27.00 8.05 -21.43
N LYS A 24 -26.47 9.07 -20.74
CA LYS A 24 -25.87 8.92 -19.41
C LYS A 24 -26.85 8.35 -18.38
N ALA A 25 -28.14 8.66 -18.52
CA ALA A 25 -29.19 8.13 -17.65
C ALA A 25 -29.35 6.62 -17.83
N GLU A 26 -29.37 6.15 -19.08
CA GLU A 26 -29.47 4.71 -19.41
C GLU A 26 -28.22 3.94 -18.93
N ILE A 27 -27.03 4.49 -19.12
CA ILE A 27 -25.76 3.92 -18.61
C ILE A 27 -25.80 3.76 -17.08
N LYS A 28 -26.34 4.76 -16.37
CA LYS A 28 -26.49 4.72 -14.91
C LYS A 28 -27.49 3.68 -14.45
N THR A 29 -28.62 3.56 -15.14
CA THR A 29 -29.63 2.54 -14.84
C THR A 29 -29.08 1.13 -15.08
N ALA A 30 -28.45 0.88 -16.23
CA ALA A 30 -27.86 -0.40 -16.56
C ALA A 30 -26.75 -0.83 -15.57
N TYR A 31 -25.90 0.11 -15.14
CA TYR A 31 -24.90 -0.16 -14.11
C TYR A 31 -25.53 -0.60 -12.78
N ARG A 32 -26.62 0.06 -12.35
CA ARG A 32 -27.31 -0.28 -11.11
C ARG A 32 -27.94 -1.67 -11.16
N GLU A 33 -28.69 -1.96 -12.22
CA GLU A 33 -29.34 -3.27 -12.39
C GLU A 33 -28.31 -4.40 -12.44
N ARG A 34 -27.20 -4.20 -13.15
CA ARG A 34 -26.14 -5.20 -13.25
C ARG A 34 -25.39 -5.39 -11.93
N LYS A 35 -25.21 -4.33 -11.15
CA LYS A 35 -24.62 -4.41 -9.81
C LYS A 35 -25.52 -5.15 -8.83
N GLU A 36 -26.83 -4.91 -8.87
CA GLU A 36 -27.81 -5.62 -8.06
C GLU A 36 -27.87 -7.12 -8.44
N ALA A 37 -27.79 -7.44 -9.74
CA ALA A 37 -27.69 -8.83 -10.21
C ALA A 37 -26.40 -9.56 -9.75
N LEU A 38 -25.25 -8.88 -9.74
CA LEU A 38 -24.00 -9.45 -9.24
C LEU A 38 -24.03 -9.68 -7.72
N ALA A 39 -24.67 -8.79 -6.97
CA ALA A 39 -24.87 -8.97 -5.53
C ALA A 39 -25.75 -10.19 -5.21
N ALA A 40 -26.83 -10.40 -5.98
CA ALA A 40 -27.67 -11.61 -5.85
C ALA A 40 -26.91 -12.90 -6.25
N LYS A 41 -26.00 -12.83 -7.23
CA LYS A 41 -25.10 -13.94 -7.57
C LYS A 41 -24.04 -14.22 -6.49
N ASP A 42 -23.60 -13.21 -5.74
CA ASP A 42 -22.61 -13.37 -4.67
C ASP A 42 -23.17 -14.19 -3.49
N GLU A 43 -24.44 -13.98 -3.16
CA GLU A 43 -25.12 -14.75 -2.11
C GLU A 43 -25.30 -16.23 -2.48
N SER A 44 -25.65 -16.51 -3.74
CA SER A 44 -25.84 -17.88 -4.25
C SER A 44 -24.52 -18.62 -4.52
N SER A 45 -23.44 -17.90 -4.81
CA SER A 45 -22.11 -18.47 -5.12
C SER A 45 -21.21 -18.66 -3.89
N ALA A 46 -21.68 -18.32 -2.68
CA ALA A 46 -20.90 -18.33 -1.44
C ALA A 46 -20.16 -19.66 -1.13
N LYS A 47 -20.69 -20.80 -1.61
CA LYS A 47 -20.13 -22.13 -1.38
C LYS A 47 -19.09 -22.59 -2.43
N ASN A 48 -18.89 -21.87 -3.54
CA ASN A 48 -17.96 -22.24 -4.61
C ASN A 48 -16.93 -21.13 -4.88
N GLU A 49 -15.65 -21.42 -4.67
CA GLU A 49 -14.55 -20.47 -4.84
C GLU A 49 -14.31 -20.02 -6.28
N ALA A 50 -14.51 -20.91 -7.26
CA ALA A 50 -14.40 -20.55 -8.67
C ALA A 50 -15.51 -19.57 -9.09
N ALA A 51 -16.73 -19.79 -8.59
CA ALA A 51 -17.86 -18.91 -8.83
C ALA A 51 -17.67 -17.53 -8.17
N ARG A 52 -17.16 -17.48 -6.92
CA ARG A 52 -16.79 -16.21 -6.27
C ARG A 52 -15.72 -15.44 -7.03
N THR A 53 -14.73 -16.15 -7.57
CA THR A 53 -13.65 -15.52 -8.34
C THR A 53 -14.19 -14.93 -9.64
N ALA A 54 -15.04 -15.66 -10.36
CA ALA A 54 -15.71 -15.17 -11.56
C ALA A 54 -16.57 -13.93 -11.26
N ASN A 55 -17.37 -13.95 -10.19
CA ASN A 55 -18.25 -12.82 -9.83
C ASN A 55 -17.45 -11.55 -9.47
N ARG A 56 -16.30 -11.70 -8.79
CA ARG A 56 -15.38 -10.58 -8.51
C ARG A 56 -14.79 -9.97 -9.78
N LEU A 57 -14.44 -10.80 -10.76
CA LEU A 57 -13.90 -10.33 -12.04
C LEU A 57 -14.97 -9.60 -12.85
N GLU A 58 -16.20 -10.12 -12.88
CA GLU A 58 -17.35 -9.43 -13.49
C GLU A 58 -17.64 -8.09 -12.81
N GLY A 59 -17.60 -8.03 -11.47
CA GLY A 59 -17.77 -6.79 -10.72
C GLY A 59 -16.65 -5.77 -10.94
N ALA A 60 -15.40 -6.22 -11.09
CA ALA A 60 -14.27 -5.35 -11.43
C ALA A 60 -14.44 -4.73 -12.82
N ALA A 61 -14.79 -5.54 -13.82
CA ALA A 61 -15.04 -5.09 -15.19
C ALA A 61 -16.23 -4.11 -15.26
N LEU A 62 -17.29 -4.37 -14.49
CA LEU A 62 -18.46 -3.49 -14.40
C LEU A 62 -18.09 -2.09 -13.83
N ASN A 63 -17.26 -2.05 -12.80
CA ASN A 63 -16.81 -0.79 -12.20
C ASN A 63 -15.88 -0.02 -13.14
N GLU A 64 -15.03 -0.71 -13.89
CA GLU A 64 -14.16 -0.11 -14.90
C GLU A 64 -14.97 0.54 -16.03
N ALA A 65 -15.96 -0.19 -16.56
CA ALA A 65 -16.88 0.34 -17.57
C ALA A 65 -17.65 1.58 -17.05
N TRP A 66 -18.13 1.57 -15.82
CA TRP A 66 -18.79 2.73 -15.20
C TRP A 66 -17.84 3.93 -15.05
N ASN A 67 -16.61 3.72 -14.62
CA ASN A 67 -15.64 4.81 -14.42
C ASN A 67 -15.31 5.55 -15.72
N VAL A 68 -15.29 4.83 -16.84
CA VAL A 68 -15.02 5.40 -18.17
C VAL A 68 -16.29 6.02 -18.76
N LEU A 69 -17.42 5.30 -18.74
CA LEU A 69 -18.64 5.72 -19.44
C LEU A 69 -19.50 6.74 -18.67
N SER A 70 -19.30 6.91 -17.36
CA SER A 70 -20.06 7.87 -16.55
C SER A 70 -19.56 9.32 -16.67
N ASP A 71 -18.30 9.53 -17.06
CA ASP A 71 -17.69 10.83 -17.29
C ASP A 71 -17.64 11.15 -18.79
N GLN A 72 -18.16 12.31 -19.20
CA GLN A 72 -18.28 12.66 -20.61
C GLN A 72 -16.91 12.73 -21.29
N SER A 73 -15.90 13.32 -20.63
CA SER A 73 -14.56 13.47 -21.22
C SER A 73 -13.80 12.15 -21.36
N GLN A 74 -14.08 11.17 -20.50
CA GLN A 74 -13.49 9.83 -20.58
C GLN A 74 -14.20 8.99 -21.63
N ARG A 75 -15.53 9.11 -21.71
CA ARG A 75 -16.33 8.49 -22.78
C ARG A 75 -15.91 8.98 -24.16
N ASP A 76 -15.78 10.29 -24.36
CA ASP A 76 -15.37 10.85 -25.65
C ASP A 76 -13.98 10.35 -26.10
N ARG A 77 -13.05 10.19 -25.16
CA ARG A 77 -11.72 9.62 -25.43
C ARG A 77 -11.78 8.14 -25.77
N TYR A 78 -12.63 7.39 -25.08
CA TYR A 78 -12.85 5.97 -25.34
C TYR A 78 -13.49 5.75 -26.72
N ASP A 79 -14.50 6.56 -27.05
CA ASP A 79 -15.19 6.52 -28.34
C ASP A 79 -14.23 6.89 -29.49
N ALA A 80 -13.33 7.87 -29.28
CA ALA A 80 -12.27 8.20 -30.23
C ALA A 80 -11.26 7.04 -30.43
N GLU A 81 -10.92 6.32 -29.35
CA GLU A 81 -10.03 5.15 -29.42
C GLU A 81 -10.70 3.98 -30.18
N ILE A 82 -11.99 3.72 -29.92
CA ILE A 82 -12.77 2.72 -30.68
C ILE A 82 -12.88 3.12 -32.15
N ALA A 83 -13.21 4.38 -32.45
CA ALA A 83 -13.30 4.87 -33.82
C ALA A 83 -11.95 4.73 -34.56
N SER A 84 -10.83 4.98 -33.87
CA SER A 84 -9.49 4.79 -34.46
C SER A 84 -9.16 3.31 -34.74
N ARG A 85 -9.67 2.39 -33.90
CA ARG A 85 -9.50 0.94 -34.08
C ARG A 85 -10.34 0.38 -35.21
N ASP A 86 -11.55 0.89 -35.38
CA ASP A 86 -12.50 0.43 -36.42
C ASP A 86 -12.16 1.01 -37.81
N SER A 87 -11.52 2.19 -37.84
CA SER A 87 -11.14 2.88 -39.10
C SER A 87 -9.89 2.32 -39.81
N GLY A 88 -9.27 1.24 -39.30
CA GLY A 88 -8.12 0.60 -39.96
C GLY A 88 -6.89 1.51 -40.19
N VAL A 89 -6.78 2.64 -39.47
CA VAL A 89 -5.59 3.49 -39.51
C VAL A 89 -4.55 2.88 -38.58
N ILE A 90 -3.67 2.05 -39.15
CA ILE A 90 -2.40 1.68 -38.52
C ILE A 90 -1.51 2.94 -38.55
N GLU A 91 -1.62 3.79 -37.54
CA GLU A 91 -0.48 4.62 -37.13
C GLU A 91 0.53 3.68 -36.45
N GLY A 92 1.51 3.25 -37.25
CA GLY A 92 2.46 2.22 -36.91
C GLY A 92 3.34 2.58 -35.71
N ASN A 93 3.29 1.74 -34.69
CA ASN A 93 4.51 1.19 -34.13
C ASN A 93 4.27 -0.25 -33.63
N ALA A 94 3.89 -1.13 -34.57
CA ALA A 94 3.99 -2.56 -34.37
C ALA A 94 5.37 -3.02 -34.87
N ILE A 95 6.29 -3.26 -33.93
CA ILE A 95 7.49 -4.04 -34.20
C ILE A 95 7.06 -5.50 -34.25
N GLU A 96 6.87 -6.03 -35.46
CA GLU A 96 6.87 -7.47 -35.68
C GLU A 96 8.29 -8.00 -35.49
N LEU A 97 8.43 -8.91 -34.53
CA LEU A 97 9.62 -9.69 -34.30
C LEU A 97 9.61 -10.88 -35.28
N SER A 98 10.18 -10.71 -36.47
CA SER A 98 10.55 -11.82 -37.34
C SER A 98 12.07 -11.97 -37.40
N ALA A 99 12.50 -13.22 -37.28
CA ALA A 99 13.89 -13.61 -37.08
C ALA A 99 14.68 -13.62 -38.39
N SER A 100 15.92 -13.14 -38.31
CA SER A 100 17.12 -13.63 -39.00
C SER A 100 17.14 -13.68 -40.53
N VAL A 101 18.10 -12.97 -41.14
CA VAL A 101 19.24 -13.49 -41.93
C VAL A 101 19.75 -12.37 -42.86
N GLY A 102 21.03 -12.00 -42.71
CA GLY A 102 21.91 -11.58 -43.82
C GLY A 102 21.86 -10.14 -44.34
N GLY A 103 23.00 -9.44 -44.20
CA GLY A 103 23.64 -8.67 -45.29
C GLY A 103 23.14 -7.25 -45.62
N GLU A 104 24.03 -6.27 -45.36
CA GLU A 104 24.14 -4.92 -45.97
C GLU A 104 23.14 -3.80 -45.56
N PRO A 105 23.62 -2.55 -45.35
CA PRO A 105 22.78 -1.41 -44.97
C PRO A 105 22.25 -0.64 -46.18
N LEU A 106 20.93 -0.44 -46.27
CA LEU A 106 20.32 0.47 -47.25
C LEU A 106 20.12 1.87 -46.65
N LYS A 107 20.72 2.87 -47.32
CA LYS A 107 20.45 4.30 -47.16
C LYS A 107 19.01 4.62 -47.58
N ILE A 108 18.27 5.35 -46.74
CA ILE A 108 17.01 6.00 -47.15
C ILE A 108 17.27 7.51 -47.23
N SER A 109 17.30 8.00 -48.47
CA SER A 109 17.30 9.41 -48.85
C SER A 109 15.84 9.88 -48.92
N GLY A 110 15.51 10.97 -48.23
CA GLY A 110 14.16 11.55 -48.30
C GLY A 110 13.83 12.53 -47.18
N GLN A 111 14.59 13.61 -47.02
CA GLN A 111 14.10 14.81 -46.34
C GLN A 111 14.87 16.03 -46.85
N SER A 112 14.19 16.90 -47.61
CA SER A 112 14.66 18.26 -47.85
C SER A 112 14.56 19.07 -46.56
N PRO A 113 15.56 19.90 -46.20
CA PRO A 113 15.50 20.73 -45.00
C PRO A 113 14.53 21.90 -45.19
N PRO A 114 13.81 22.33 -44.13
CA PRO A 114 12.99 23.54 -44.18
C PRO A 114 13.86 24.82 -44.20
N PRO A 115 13.34 25.96 -44.73
CA PRO A 115 14.09 27.21 -44.86
C PRO A 115 14.42 27.84 -43.49
N PRO A 116 15.48 28.67 -43.40
CA PRO A 116 16.13 28.97 -42.13
C PRO A 116 15.40 29.93 -41.17
N ASN A 117 14.21 30.44 -41.51
CA ASN A 117 13.53 31.47 -40.71
C ASN A 117 12.01 31.27 -40.59
N SER A 118 11.58 30.17 -39.99
CA SER A 118 10.20 30.04 -39.48
C SER A 118 10.23 29.90 -37.96
N PRO A 119 9.59 30.80 -37.18
CA PRO A 119 9.50 30.62 -35.74
C PRO A 119 8.66 29.38 -35.41
N PRO A 120 8.99 28.62 -34.34
CA PRO A 120 8.24 27.43 -33.97
C PRO A 120 6.79 27.80 -33.58
N PRO A 121 5.80 26.92 -33.85
CA PRO A 121 4.42 27.19 -33.48
C PRO A 121 4.30 27.37 -31.96
N SER A 122 3.78 28.52 -31.54
CA SER A 122 3.55 28.83 -30.13
C SER A 122 2.45 27.94 -29.58
N VAL A 123 2.83 26.90 -28.83
CA VAL A 123 1.90 26.15 -27.99
C VAL A 123 1.53 27.05 -26.81
N GLY A 124 0.32 27.63 -26.85
CA GLY A 124 -0.25 28.44 -25.78
C GLY A 124 -0.35 27.65 -24.48
N GLY A 125 0.61 27.88 -23.57
CA GLY A 125 0.63 27.28 -22.25
C GLY A 125 -0.12 28.13 -21.23
N GLY A 126 -1.34 27.73 -20.88
CA GLY A 126 -2.00 28.23 -19.67
C GLY A 126 -1.25 27.79 -18.39
N PRO A 127 -1.51 28.43 -17.22
CA PRO A 127 -0.70 28.28 -15.99
C PRO A 127 -0.72 26.89 -15.34
N LEU A 128 -1.46 25.93 -15.90
CA LEU A 128 -1.61 24.57 -15.35
C LEU A 128 -0.76 23.52 -16.08
N SER A 129 -0.08 23.87 -17.17
CA SER A 129 0.78 22.95 -17.95
C SER A 129 2.19 22.72 -17.37
N GLN A 130 2.57 23.45 -16.32
CA GLN A 130 3.84 23.22 -15.63
C GLN A 130 3.82 22.00 -14.70
N ARG A 131 2.63 21.57 -14.23
CA ARG A 131 2.53 20.42 -13.31
C ARG A 131 2.76 19.07 -14.02
N SER A 132 2.64 19.04 -15.34
CA SER A 132 2.81 17.84 -16.20
C SER A 132 4.21 17.67 -16.79
N ARG A 133 5.17 18.56 -16.49
CA ARG A 133 6.61 18.36 -16.75
C ARG A 133 7.37 18.01 -15.47
N ARG A 134 6.91 17.01 -14.70
CA ARG A 134 7.85 16.33 -13.79
C ARG A 134 8.89 15.66 -14.69
N ALA A 135 10.10 16.23 -14.74
CA ALA A 135 11.20 15.73 -15.55
C ALA A 135 11.33 14.21 -15.35
N ARG A 136 11.04 13.45 -16.41
CA ARG A 136 11.34 12.02 -16.42
C ARG A 136 12.85 11.90 -16.32
N LEU A 137 13.32 11.16 -15.33
CA LEU A 137 14.75 10.98 -15.12
C LEU A 137 15.37 10.40 -16.41
N ALA A 138 16.40 11.06 -16.95
CA ALA A 138 17.13 10.53 -18.10
C ALA A 138 17.86 9.25 -17.65
N LEU A 139 17.38 8.10 -18.11
CA LEU A 139 18.00 6.82 -17.80
C LEU A 139 19.27 6.65 -18.65
N PRO A 140 20.35 6.05 -18.10
CA PRO A 140 21.51 5.67 -18.89
C PRO A 140 21.12 4.72 -20.03
N ALA A 141 21.83 4.77 -21.15
CA ALA A 141 21.56 3.93 -22.31
C ALA A 141 21.54 2.44 -21.94
N GLY A 142 20.48 1.73 -22.36
CA GLY A 142 20.30 0.29 -22.09
C GLY A 142 19.76 -0.07 -20.70
N VAL A 143 19.47 0.92 -19.84
CA VAL A 143 18.91 0.69 -18.50
C VAL A 143 17.40 0.86 -18.51
N GLN A 144 16.68 -0.22 -18.14
CA GLN A 144 15.23 -0.19 -17.98
C GLN A 144 14.85 -0.20 -16.50
N LEU A 145 13.86 0.63 -16.13
CA LEU A 145 13.27 0.60 -14.80
C LEU A 145 12.63 -0.77 -14.54
N ALA A 146 12.73 -1.23 -13.30
CA ALA A 146 12.14 -2.51 -12.92
C ALA A 146 10.61 -2.45 -12.93
N ASP A 147 10.00 -3.53 -13.43
CA ASP A 147 8.56 -3.73 -13.39
C ASP A 147 7.99 -3.75 -11.97
N THR A 148 6.70 -3.49 -11.85
CA THR A 148 6.02 -3.38 -10.55
C THR A 148 6.10 -4.68 -9.75
N ARG A 149 5.83 -5.83 -10.37
CA ARG A 149 5.78 -7.14 -9.71
C ARG A 149 7.12 -7.56 -9.06
N PRO A 150 8.26 -7.60 -9.78
CA PRO A 150 9.53 -8.02 -9.18
C PRO A 150 10.00 -7.06 -8.08
N ARG A 151 9.65 -5.77 -8.15
CA ARG A 151 9.93 -4.80 -7.09
C ARG A 151 9.14 -5.09 -5.82
N ILE A 152 7.82 -5.29 -5.94
CA ILE A 152 6.96 -5.63 -4.79
C ILE A 152 7.43 -6.93 -4.14
N LEU A 153 7.67 -7.97 -4.95
CA LEU A 153 8.14 -9.26 -4.41
C LEU A 153 9.49 -9.15 -3.71
N ALA A 154 10.42 -8.35 -4.23
CA ALA A 154 11.70 -8.10 -3.58
C ALA A 154 11.54 -7.35 -2.25
N MET A 155 10.65 -6.35 -2.22
CA MET A 155 10.34 -5.58 -1.00
C MET A 155 9.68 -6.46 0.06
N VAL A 156 8.70 -7.28 -0.31
CA VAL A 156 8.03 -8.21 0.62
C VAL A 156 9.04 -9.16 1.23
N PHE A 157 9.94 -9.73 0.43
CA PHE A 157 10.98 -10.61 0.95
C PHE A 157 11.92 -9.90 1.94
N ASP A 158 12.41 -8.71 1.58
CA ASP A 158 13.28 -7.93 2.46
C ASP A 158 12.54 -7.55 3.76
N LEU A 159 11.25 -7.20 3.67
CA LEU A 159 10.40 -6.89 4.83
C LEU A 159 10.20 -8.12 5.71
N THR A 160 9.98 -9.31 5.14
CA THR A 160 9.90 -10.57 5.90
C THR A 160 11.17 -10.84 6.68
N VAL A 161 12.35 -10.66 6.05
CA VAL A 161 13.64 -10.82 6.74
C VAL A 161 13.79 -9.83 7.89
N ILE A 162 13.42 -8.56 7.68
CA ILE A 162 13.47 -7.53 8.73
C ILE A 162 12.48 -7.85 9.86
N ILE A 163 11.26 -8.29 9.55
CA ILE A 163 10.26 -8.69 10.56
C ILE A 163 10.78 -9.86 11.39
N LEU A 164 11.32 -10.91 10.75
CA LEU A 164 11.89 -12.04 11.46
C LEU A 164 13.07 -11.62 12.35
N LEU A 165 13.94 -10.76 11.84
CA LEU A 165 15.04 -10.19 12.61
C LEU A 165 14.52 -9.43 13.83
N VAL A 166 13.53 -8.55 13.66
CA VAL A 166 12.90 -7.80 14.75
C VAL A 166 12.25 -8.74 15.75
N ILE A 167 11.51 -9.78 15.31
CA ILE A 167 10.91 -10.76 16.22
C ILE A 167 11.99 -11.45 17.06
N CYS A 168 13.06 -11.94 16.42
CA CYS A 168 14.17 -12.59 17.12
C CYS A 168 14.83 -11.67 18.14
N THR A 169 15.08 -10.41 17.79
CA THR A 169 15.68 -9.43 18.71
C THR A 169 14.72 -9.01 19.82
N GLN A 170 13.40 -8.94 19.57
CA GLN A 170 12.41 -8.70 20.62
C GLN A 170 12.32 -9.88 21.60
N ILE A 171 12.40 -11.13 21.13
CA ILE A 171 12.43 -12.31 22.01
C ILE A 171 13.70 -12.29 22.89
N ALA A 172 14.87 -12.09 22.26
CA ALA A 172 16.14 -12.01 23.00
C ALA A 172 16.15 -10.83 23.98
N GLY A 173 15.68 -9.66 23.53
CA GLY A 173 15.55 -8.46 24.35
C GLY A 173 14.59 -8.63 25.51
N ALA A 174 13.44 -9.27 25.31
CA ALA A 174 12.49 -9.56 26.37
C ALA A 174 13.09 -10.47 27.46
N LYS A 175 13.94 -11.42 27.07
CA LYS A 175 14.70 -12.24 28.03
C LYS A 175 15.67 -11.39 28.83
N ILE A 176 16.50 -10.58 28.16
CA ILE A 176 17.46 -9.68 28.82
C ILE A 176 16.75 -8.72 29.78
N ILE A 177 15.66 -8.10 29.34
CA ILE A 177 14.87 -7.17 30.15
C ILE A 177 14.28 -7.90 31.36
N SER A 178 13.83 -9.14 31.21
CA SER A 178 13.28 -9.90 32.33
C SER A 178 14.31 -10.28 33.39
N GLU A 179 15.57 -10.48 32.99
CA GLU A 179 16.67 -10.78 33.91
C GLU A 179 17.18 -9.51 34.60
N GLN A 180 17.21 -8.37 33.89
CA GLN A 180 17.76 -7.11 34.41
C GLN A 180 16.75 -6.25 35.17
N TYR A 181 15.45 -6.33 34.82
CA TYR A 181 14.37 -5.50 35.38
C TYR A 181 13.21 -6.38 35.91
N PRO A 182 13.46 -7.32 36.83
CA PRO A 182 12.44 -8.25 37.31
C PRO A 182 11.34 -7.53 38.10
N VAL A 183 11.69 -6.51 38.88
CA VAL A 183 10.75 -5.77 39.75
C VAL A 183 9.80 -4.93 38.91
N GLU A 184 10.32 -4.16 37.95
CA GLU A 184 9.53 -3.31 37.06
C GLU A 184 8.63 -4.14 36.16
N LYS A 185 9.11 -5.30 35.70
CA LYS A 185 8.31 -6.24 34.90
C LYS A 185 7.16 -6.83 35.73
N ALA A 186 7.43 -7.25 36.95
CA ALA A 186 6.38 -7.74 37.86
C ALA A 186 5.36 -6.64 38.18
N ALA A 187 5.84 -5.43 38.50
CA ALA A 187 4.98 -4.27 38.78
C ALA A 187 4.08 -3.91 37.58
N ASN A 188 4.62 -3.94 36.36
CA ASN A 188 3.83 -3.72 35.14
C ASN A 188 2.75 -4.82 34.95
N ALA A 189 3.09 -6.09 35.17
CA ALA A 189 2.12 -7.18 35.11
C ALA A 189 0.98 -6.99 36.12
N THR A 190 1.31 -6.70 37.38
CA THR A 190 0.32 -6.42 38.43
C THR A 190 -0.53 -5.18 38.11
N ALA A 191 0.09 -4.09 37.63
CA ALA A 191 -0.64 -2.89 37.22
C ALA A 191 -1.59 -3.17 36.03
N GLY A 192 -1.17 -4.04 35.11
CA GLY A 192 -1.98 -4.50 33.98
C GLY A 192 -3.22 -5.26 34.46
N GLU A 193 -3.03 -6.23 35.36
CA GLU A 193 -4.13 -6.98 35.97
C GLU A 193 -5.09 -6.05 36.73
N ALA A 194 -4.56 -5.15 37.56
CA ALA A 194 -5.36 -4.16 38.29
C ALA A 194 -6.19 -3.28 37.35
N ARG A 195 -5.62 -2.82 36.23
CA ARG A 195 -6.35 -2.05 35.23
C ARG A 195 -7.44 -2.88 34.55
N THR A 196 -7.18 -4.14 34.22
CA THR A 196 -8.22 -5.00 33.63
C THR A 196 -9.38 -5.27 34.59
N ALA A 197 -9.10 -5.42 35.89
CA ALA A 197 -10.12 -5.57 36.91
C ALA A 197 -10.94 -4.28 37.05
N ALA A 198 -10.27 -3.13 37.20
CA ALA A 198 -10.94 -1.84 37.33
C ALA A 198 -11.79 -1.47 36.09
N ALA A 199 -11.33 -1.79 34.88
CA ALA A 199 -12.09 -1.60 33.65
C ALA A 199 -13.36 -2.48 33.59
N LYS A 200 -13.29 -3.71 34.10
CA LYS A 200 -14.46 -4.60 34.23
C LYS A 200 -15.45 -4.05 35.25
N ASP A 201 -14.98 -3.59 36.41
CA ASP A 201 -15.82 -3.00 37.45
C ASP A 201 -16.50 -1.72 36.96
N LEU A 202 -15.77 -0.87 36.24
CA LEU A 202 -16.33 0.30 35.57
C LEU A 202 -17.42 -0.11 34.58
N SER A 203 -17.16 -1.09 33.71
CA SER A 203 -18.16 -1.58 32.77
C SER A 203 -19.42 -2.10 33.47
N ALA A 204 -19.25 -2.85 34.56
CA ALA A 204 -20.36 -3.37 35.37
C ALA A 204 -21.14 -2.25 36.06
N ALA A 205 -20.44 -1.28 36.65
CA ALA A 205 -21.05 -0.11 37.30
C ALA A 205 -21.84 0.73 36.30
N SER A 206 -21.27 1.04 35.13
CA SER A 206 -21.97 1.77 34.06
C SER A 206 -23.20 1.04 33.54
N LYS A 207 -23.15 -0.30 33.41
CA LYS A 207 -24.34 -1.09 33.06
C LYS A 207 -25.41 -1.04 34.15
N SER A 208 -25.00 -1.14 35.41
CA SER A 208 -25.91 -1.10 36.55
C SER A 208 -26.59 0.27 36.71
N LEU A 209 -25.85 1.35 36.42
CA LEU A 209 -26.38 2.72 36.42
C LEU A 209 -27.44 2.87 35.33
N LYS A 210 -27.13 2.49 34.08
CA LYS A 210 -28.11 2.53 32.98
C LYS A 210 -29.39 1.77 33.32
N ALA A 211 -29.27 0.57 33.89
CA ALA A 211 -30.42 -0.21 34.31
C ALA A 211 -31.23 0.47 35.44
N ALA A 212 -30.60 1.23 36.33
CA ALA A 212 -31.28 2.01 37.35
C ALA A 212 -31.97 3.25 36.77
N GLU A 213 -31.32 3.96 35.83
CA GLU A 213 -31.90 5.10 35.10
C GLU A 213 -33.15 4.67 34.30
N ASP A 214 -33.06 3.53 33.60
CA ASP A 214 -34.18 2.93 32.86
C ASP A 214 -35.36 2.56 33.76
N LYS A 215 -35.09 2.14 35.00
CA LYS A 215 -36.13 1.86 36.00
C LYS A 215 -36.72 3.15 36.57
N ALA A 216 -35.89 4.13 36.88
CA ALA A 216 -36.32 5.42 37.43
C ALA A 216 -37.18 6.23 36.43
N SER A 217 -36.87 6.16 35.14
CA SER A 217 -37.67 6.81 34.09
C SER A 217 -39.09 6.24 33.95
N LYS A 218 -39.31 5.00 34.40
CA LYS A 218 -40.60 4.30 34.36
C LYS A 218 -41.37 4.35 35.68
N ALA A 219 -40.78 4.87 36.75
CA ALA A 219 -41.38 4.89 38.09
C ALA A 219 -42.35 6.06 38.28
N THR A 220 -43.51 5.79 38.88
CA THR A 220 -44.57 6.76 39.20
C THR A 220 -44.96 6.70 40.68
N GLY A 221 -45.54 7.80 41.19
CA GLY A 221 -45.96 7.92 42.58
C GLY A 221 -44.81 7.75 43.58
N ASP A 222 -45.09 7.08 44.70
CA ASP A 222 -44.14 6.91 45.82
C ASP A 222 -42.88 6.12 45.44
N GLN A 223 -42.92 5.32 44.36
CA GLN A 223 -41.77 4.55 43.87
C GLN A 223 -40.70 5.44 43.22
N LYS A 224 -41.05 6.66 42.81
CA LYS A 224 -40.13 7.58 42.11
C LYS A 224 -38.97 8.04 42.99
N ALA A 225 -39.24 8.36 44.25
CA ALA A 225 -38.22 8.80 45.20
C ALA A 225 -37.21 7.68 45.51
N ALA A 226 -37.69 6.45 45.69
CA ALA A 226 -36.84 5.28 45.91
C ALA A 226 -35.98 4.95 44.67
N ALA A 227 -36.55 5.03 43.47
CA ALA A 227 -35.81 4.80 42.23
C ALA A 227 -34.73 5.86 41.99
N GLN A 228 -35.01 7.13 42.29
CA GLN A 228 -34.02 8.22 42.20
C GLN A 228 -32.88 8.07 43.22
N ALA A 229 -33.18 7.62 44.45
CA ALA A 229 -32.15 7.33 45.44
C ALA A 229 -31.21 6.18 44.97
N GLU A 230 -31.77 5.14 44.33
CA GLU A 230 -30.96 4.05 43.76
C GLU A 230 -30.09 4.54 42.59
N VAL A 231 -30.61 5.40 41.70
CA VAL A 231 -29.80 6.01 40.63
C VAL A 231 -28.61 6.76 41.22
N LYS A 232 -28.83 7.64 42.20
CA LYS A 232 -27.74 8.40 42.84
C LYS A 232 -26.67 7.47 43.45
N LYS A 233 -27.09 6.39 44.10
CA LYS A 233 -26.15 5.38 44.63
C LYS A 233 -25.34 4.69 43.53
N ARG A 234 -25.96 4.39 42.38
CA ARG A 234 -25.27 3.79 41.22
C ARG A 234 -24.36 4.78 40.51
N GLU A 235 -24.71 6.06 40.47
CA GLU A 235 -23.84 7.12 39.97
C GLU A 235 -22.58 7.24 40.82
N GLU A 236 -22.71 7.28 42.15
CA GLU A 236 -21.57 7.30 43.06
C GLU A 236 -20.67 6.06 42.89
N ALA A 237 -21.28 4.87 42.74
CA ALA A 237 -20.55 3.64 42.47
C ALA A 237 -19.80 3.70 41.12
N GLU A 238 -20.43 4.17 40.05
CA GLU A 238 -19.78 4.35 38.74
C GLU A 238 -18.65 5.37 38.81
N GLN A 239 -18.84 6.51 39.50
CA GLN A 239 -17.79 7.49 39.69
C GLN A 239 -16.60 6.93 40.48
N SER A 240 -16.86 6.11 41.50
CA SER A 240 -15.79 5.43 42.24
C SER A 240 -15.00 4.45 41.36
N ALA A 241 -15.68 3.68 40.52
CA ALA A 241 -15.06 2.77 39.56
C ALA A 241 -14.27 3.53 38.48
N LYS A 242 -14.78 4.67 37.99
CA LYS A 242 -14.05 5.57 37.07
C LYS A 242 -12.74 6.06 37.68
N ARG A 243 -12.76 6.46 38.97
CA ARG A 243 -11.54 6.89 39.69
C ARG A 243 -10.55 5.74 39.87
N ALA A 244 -11.03 4.53 40.17
CA ALA A 244 -10.19 3.35 40.30
C ALA A 244 -9.53 2.97 38.97
N ASP A 245 -10.29 2.94 37.86
CA ASP A 245 -9.75 2.68 36.52
C ASP A 245 -8.71 3.73 36.11
N LYS A 246 -8.99 5.01 36.38
CA LYS A 246 -8.04 6.10 36.11
C LYS A 246 -6.72 5.93 36.89
N ARG A 247 -6.79 5.61 38.18
CA ARG A 247 -5.59 5.37 39.00
C ARG A 247 -4.80 4.15 38.51
N ALA A 248 -5.49 3.06 38.21
CA ALA A 248 -4.84 1.86 37.65
C ALA A 248 -4.23 2.13 36.27
N ALA A 249 -4.86 2.99 35.46
CA ALA A 249 -4.32 3.46 34.21
C ALA A 249 -3.03 4.27 34.38
N GLU A 250 -3.00 5.20 35.34
CA GLU A 250 -1.83 6.01 35.67
C GLU A 250 -0.66 5.13 36.16
N GLU A 251 -0.91 4.18 37.06
CA GLU A 251 0.12 3.23 37.53
C GLU A 251 0.65 2.32 36.42
N LEU A 252 -0.23 1.84 35.53
CA LEU A 252 0.20 1.08 34.35
C LEU A 252 1.09 1.93 33.43
N THR A 253 0.73 3.19 33.18
CA THR A 253 1.55 4.06 32.35
C THR A 253 2.92 4.35 32.97
N LYS A 254 2.97 4.53 34.29
CA LYS A 254 4.21 4.77 35.04
C LYS A 254 5.16 3.57 34.98
N THR A 255 4.63 2.37 35.19
CA THR A 255 5.43 1.13 35.10
C THR A 255 5.86 0.81 33.66
N GLN A 256 5.04 1.14 32.66
CA GLN A 256 5.43 1.07 31.25
C GLN A 256 6.55 2.07 30.91
N GLU A 257 6.52 3.28 31.46
CA GLU A 257 7.55 4.29 31.24
C GLU A 257 8.91 3.85 31.79
N ALA A 258 8.94 3.17 32.95
CA ALA A 258 10.15 2.58 33.50
C ALA A 258 10.80 1.54 32.56
N LEU A 259 9.98 0.75 31.86
CA LEU A 259 10.47 -0.24 30.88
C LEU A 259 10.69 0.36 29.47
N ARG A 260 10.33 1.62 29.23
CA ARG A 260 10.41 2.25 27.92
C ARG A 260 11.84 2.42 27.43
N GLY A 261 12.75 2.82 28.33
CA GLY A 261 14.18 2.94 28.02
C GLY A 261 14.80 1.65 27.48
N PRO A 262 14.79 0.54 28.25
CA PRO A 262 15.38 -0.72 27.81
C PRO A 262 14.67 -1.31 26.59
N THR A 263 13.32 -1.21 26.49
CA THR A 263 12.61 -1.65 25.27
C THR A 263 12.99 -0.83 24.04
N THR A 264 13.17 0.50 24.19
CA THR A 264 13.67 1.36 23.12
C THR A 264 15.09 0.98 22.71
N ALA A 265 15.96 0.61 23.66
CA ALA A 265 17.33 0.17 23.36
C ALA A 265 17.33 -1.12 22.51
N VAL A 266 16.49 -2.10 22.85
CA VAL A 266 16.31 -3.33 22.05
C VAL A 266 15.79 -2.99 20.65
N LEU A 267 14.82 -2.08 20.54
CA LEU A 267 14.30 -1.62 19.25
C LEU A 267 15.40 -0.95 18.39
N VAL A 268 16.19 -0.04 18.97
CA VAL A 268 17.31 0.61 18.26
C VAL A 268 18.34 -0.42 17.82
N ALA A 269 18.70 -1.38 18.67
CA ALA A 269 19.59 -2.47 18.29
C ALA A 269 19.04 -3.29 17.11
N SER A 270 17.72 -3.56 17.10
CA SER A 270 17.04 -4.23 15.98
C SER A 270 17.15 -3.43 14.68
N SER A 271 16.94 -2.11 14.76
CA SER A 271 17.06 -1.20 13.62
C SER A 271 18.50 -1.12 13.09
N LEU A 272 19.50 -1.10 13.97
CA LEU A 272 20.91 -1.15 13.57
C LEU A 272 21.26 -2.46 12.86
N LEU A 273 20.76 -3.59 13.36
CA LEU A 273 20.93 -4.89 12.71
C LEU A 273 20.23 -4.96 11.34
N ALA A 274 19.04 -4.36 11.21
CA ALA A 274 18.36 -4.22 9.91
C ALA A 274 19.19 -3.40 8.92
N LEU A 275 19.79 -2.28 9.35
CA LEU A 275 20.73 -1.51 8.52
C LEU A 275 21.99 -2.31 8.18
N LEU A 276 22.53 -3.09 9.12
CA LEU A 276 23.68 -3.96 8.91
C LEU A 276 23.40 -5.09 7.89
N TYR A 277 22.15 -5.54 7.79
CA TYR A 277 21.71 -6.46 6.74
C TYR A 277 21.56 -5.74 5.37
N LEU A 278 20.87 -4.59 5.34
CA LEU A 278 20.47 -3.92 4.10
C LEU A 278 21.61 -3.15 3.42
N VAL A 279 22.37 -2.37 4.19
CA VAL A 279 23.35 -1.40 3.69
C VAL A 279 24.54 -2.09 3.03
N PRO A 280 25.25 -3.03 3.68
CA PRO A 280 26.44 -3.65 3.06
C PRO A 280 26.11 -4.45 1.79
N SER A 281 24.96 -5.16 1.78
CA SER A 281 24.54 -5.92 0.60
C SER A 281 24.22 -4.99 -0.58
N THR A 282 23.54 -3.87 -0.30
CA THR A 282 23.17 -2.89 -1.33
C THR A 282 24.37 -2.05 -1.77
N ALA A 283 25.25 -1.65 -0.86
CA ALA A 283 26.45 -0.89 -1.18
C ALA A 283 27.42 -1.68 -2.08
N ARG A 284 27.61 -2.98 -1.84
CA ARG A 284 28.54 -3.78 -2.65
C ARG A 284 27.97 -4.25 -3.98
N THR A 285 26.70 -4.68 -3.99
CA THR A 285 26.12 -5.37 -5.16
C THR A 285 24.93 -4.65 -5.78
N GLY A 286 24.43 -3.59 -5.15
CA GLY A 286 23.14 -2.97 -5.49
C GLY A 286 21.93 -3.85 -5.18
N ARG A 287 22.11 -5.00 -4.51
CA ARG A 287 21.08 -6.04 -4.37
C ARG A 287 21.09 -6.62 -2.96
N THR A 288 19.92 -6.63 -2.32
CA THR A 288 19.61 -7.48 -1.15
C THR A 288 19.27 -8.90 -1.62
N LEU A 289 19.10 -9.85 -0.71
CA LEU A 289 18.80 -11.24 -1.06
C LEU A 289 17.51 -11.34 -1.91
N GLY A 290 16.43 -10.66 -1.49
CA GLY A 290 15.18 -10.63 -2.24
C GLY A 290 15.34 -10.02 -3.64
N LYS A 291 16.15 -8.96 -3.77
CA LYS A 291 16.44 -8.32 -5.06
C LYS A 291 17.28 -9.19 -5.99
N ARG A 292 18.17 -10.02 -5.44
CA ARG A 292 18.92 -11.02 -6.22
C ARG A 292 17.96 -12.06 -6.80
N MET A 293 17.07 -12.60 -5.98
CA MET A 293 16.08 -13.60 -6.41
C MET A 293 15.09 -13.06 -7.46
N ARG A 294 14.73 -11.77 -7.39
CA ARG A 294 13.72 -11.16 -8.27
C ARG A 294 14.25 -10.40 -9.46
N GLY A 295 15.54 -10.46 -9.75
CA GLY A 295 16.05 -9.85 -10.97
C GLY A 295 16.05 -8.33 -10.93
N VAL A 296 16.18 -7.71 -9.76
CA VAL A 296 16.22 -6.24 -9.62
C VAL A 296 17.49 -5.78 -8.96
N LYS A 297 17.96 -4.59 -9.32
CA LYS A 297 19.16 -3.95 -8.76
C LYS A 297 18.91 -2.48 -8.53
N VAL A 298 19.54 -1.93 -7.50
CA VAL A 298 19.56 -0.50 -7.22
C VAL A 298 20.83 0.11 -7.81
N LEU A 299 20.67 1.19 -8.55
CA LEU A 299 21.75 2.01 -9.10
C LEU A 299 21.55 3.47 -8.68
N ARG A 300 22.60 4.29 -8.85
CA ARG A 300 22.44 5.74 -8.77
C ARG A 300 21.64 6.24 -9.98
N SER A 301 21.04 7.42 -9.85
CA SER A 301 20.29 8.05 -10.94
C SER A 301 21.13 8.32 -12.20
N ASN A 302 22.46 8.42 -12.05
CA ASN A 302 23.41 8.56 -13.16
C ASN A 302 23.87 7.21 -13.75
N GLY A 303 23.37 6.07 -13.27
CA GLY A 303 23.73 4.74 -13.74
C GLY A 303 24.90 4.06 -13.03
N GLU A 304 25.63 4.80 -12.19
CA GLU A 304 26.75 4.24 -11.43
C GLU A 304 26.28 3.22 -10.39
N ALA A 305 27.22 2.37 -9.98
CA ALA A 305 27.02 1.50 -8.82
C ALA A 305 26.75 2.33 -7.55
N LEU A 306 25.95 1.77 -6.64
CA LEU A 306 25.77 2.38 -5.33
C LEU A 306 27.08 2.34 -4.55
N THR A 307 27.37 3.42 -3.84
CA THR A 307 28.42 3.46 -2.81
C THR A 307 27.78 3.38 -1.42
N TRP A 308 28.61 3.30 -0.38
CA TRP A 308 28.16 3.14 1.01
C TRP A 308 27.20 4.23 1.48
N TRP A 309 27.51 5.49 1.21
CA TRP A 309 26.69 6.61 1.69
C TRP A 309 25.28 6.64 1.06
N PRO A 310 25.10 6.59 -0.27
CA PRO A 310 23.78 6.48 -0.89
C PRO A 310 23.01 5.23 -0.47
N ALA A 311 23.70 4.12 -0.22
CA ALA A 311 23.06 2.91 0.30
C ALA A 311 22.55 3.12 1.73
N PHE A 312 23.35 3.77 2.59
CA PHE A 312 22.97 4.10 3.96
C PHE A 312 21.81 5.09 4.01
N SER A 313 21.91 6.23 3.32
CA SER A 313 20.86 7.26 3.31
C SER A 313 19.51 6.74 2.81
N ARG A 314 19.55 5.75 1.90
CA ARG A 314 18.36 5.10 1.35
C ARG A 314 17.59 4.34 2.41
N TYR A 315 18.25 3.59 3.28
CA TYR A 315 17.55 2.80 4.28
C TYR A 315 17.39 3.53 5.61
N LEU A 316 18.24 4.51 5.89
CA LEU A 316 18.21 5.27 7.13
C LEU A 316 16.85 5.95 7.34
N LEU A 317 16.31 6.64 6.33
CA LEU A 317 15.04 7.37 6.49
C LEU A 317 13.86 6.46 6.88
N PRO A 318 13.51 5.39 6.13
CA PRO A 318 12.37 4.55 6.50
C PRO A 318 12.61 3.81 7.83
N VAL A 319 13.84 3.40 8.12
CA VAL A 319 14.18 2.77 9.41
C VAL A 319 14.07 3.77 10.58
N ALA A 320 14.54 5.00 10.39
CA ALA A 320 14.45 6.06 11.41
C ALA A 320 12.99 6.45 11.68
N ILE A 321 12.16 6.59 10.65
CA ILE A 321 10.71 6.85 10.81
C ILE A 321 10.06 5.69 11.57
N ALA A 322 10.32 4.44 11.15
CA ALA A 322 9.75 3.27 11.81
C ALA A 322 10.17 3.15 13.27
N THR A 323 11.43 3.50 13.60
CA THR A 323 11.98 3.45 14.95
C THR A 323 11.43 4.59 15.82
N ALA A 324 11.49 5.83 15.34
CA ALA A 324 11.08 7.01 16.09
C ALA A 324 9.57 7.03 16.39
N LEU A 325 8.77 6.51 15.45
CA LEU A 325 7.31 6.47 15.58
C LEU A 325 6.79 5.08 15.96
N PHE A 326 7.65 4.18 16.45
CA PHE A 326 7.26 2.80 16.77
C PHE A 326 6.11 2.71 17.77
N TYR A 327 6.13 3.56 18.80
CA TYR A 327 5.08 3.62 19.83
C TYR A 327 3.82 4.37 19.39
N SER A 328 3.77 4.88 18.15
CA SER A 328 2.67 5.66 17.62
C SER A 328 1.89 4.84 16.59
N PRO A 329 0.55 4.69 16.71
CA PRO A 329 -0.26 3.94 15.76
C PRO A 329 -0.03 4.28 14.27
N PRO A 330 0.12 5.56 13.84
CA PRO A 330 0.42 5.89 12.45
C PRO A 330 1.88 5.64 12.03
N GLY A 331 2.82 5.41 12.95
CA GLY A 331 4.25 5.44 12.66
C GLY A 331 4.73 4.44 11.61
N LEU A 332 4.29 3.18 11.74
CA LEU A 332 4.65 2.13 10.79
C LEU A 332 4.00 2.36 9.41
N LEU A 333 2.77 2.89 9.39
CA LEU A 333 2.07 3.22 8.16
C LEU A 333 2.78 4.36 7.41
N LEU A 334 3.30 5.35 8.13
CA LEU A 334 4.09 6.44 7.55
C LEU A 334 5.42 5.93 7.00
N ALA A 335 6.12 5.05 7.71
CA ALA A 335 7.34 4.42 7.22
C ALA A 335 7.07 3.63 5.93
N LEU A 336 6.03 2.80 5.91
CA LEU A 336 5.63 2.01 4.75
C LEU A 336 5.19 2.91 3.59
N GLY A 337 4.35 3.92 3.85
CA GLY A 337 3.89 4.90 2.86
C GLY A 337 5.04 5.68 2.23
N SER A 338 6.07 6.03 3.02
CA SER A 338 7.27 6.69 2.52
C SER A 338 8.00 5.83 1.48
N VAL A 339 8.08 4.52 1.74
CA VAL A 339 8.68 3.56 0.82
C VAL A 339 7.80 3.36 -0.40
N LEU A 340 6.49 3.14 -0.21
CA LEU A 340 5.51 2.85 -1.26
C LEU A 340 5.14 4.04 -2.14
N TRP A 341 5.61 5.25 -1.81
CA TRP A 341 5.42 6.47 -2.61
C TRP A 341 5.75 6.27 -4.09
N TRP A 342 6.68 5.36 -4.41
CA TRP A 342 7.05 5.03 -5.79
C TRP A 342 5.90 4.58 -6.69
N LEU A 343 4.81 4.05 -6.13
CA LEU A 343 3.64 3.62 -6.89
C LEU A 343 2.92 4.80 -7.57
N TRP A 344 3.06 6.00 -7.00
CA TRP A 344 2.47 7.25 -7.52
C TRP A 344 3.51 8.18 -8.16
N ASP A 345 4.79 7.83 -8.11
CA ASP A 345 5.86 8.65 -8.67
C ASP A 345 6.13 8.30 -10.14
N PRO A 346 6.10 9.28 -11.08
CA PRO A 346 6.35 9.02 -12.50
C PRO A 346 7.73 8.41 -12.80
N ASN A 347 8.73 8.66 -11.96
CA ASN A 347 10.08 8.08 -12.07
C ASN A 347 10.21 6.75 -11.31
N ARG A 348 9.10 6.24 -10.76
CA ARG A 348 9.04 5.01 -9.96
C ARG A 348 10.01 5.04 -8.77
N GLN A 349 10.23 6.22 -8.17
CA GLN A 349 11.11 6.44 -7.01
C GLN A 349 10.30 6.61 -5.72
N GLY A 350 10.65 5.89 -4.66
CA GLY A 350 10.14 6.16 -3.31
C GLY A 350 10.80 7.39 -2.69
N SER A 351 10.33 7.85 -1.53
CA SER A 351 10.94 9.01 -0.86
C SER A 351 12.43 8.76 -0.57
N HIS A 352 12.76 7.54 -0.13
CA HIS A 352 14.12 7.08 0.12
C HIS A 352 14.97 7.01 -1.15
N ASP A 353 14.37 6.66 -2.29
CA ASP A 353 15.06 6.60 -3.59
C ASP A 353 15.46 8.00 -4.02
N ARG A 354 14.52 8.95 -3.92
CA ARG A 354 14.68 10.34 -4.37
C ARG A 354 15.73 11.08 -3.56
N ILE A 355 15.68 10.95 -2.24
CA ILE A 355 16.66 11.57 -1.32
C ILE A 355 18.07 11.03 -1.60
N SER A 356 18.18 9.73 -1.89
CA SER A 356 19.47 9.08 -2.12
C SER A 356 19.95 9.17 -3.57
N LYS A 357 19.18 9.80 -4.46
CA LYS A 357 19.42 9.85 -5.92
C LYS A 357 19.64 8.45 -6.50
N THR A 358 18.71 7.55 -6.25
CA THR A 358 18.79 6.14 -6.66
C THR A 358 17.58 5.70 -7.47
N ILE A 359 17.76 4.67 -8.30
CA ILE A 359 16.72 4.06 -9.13
C ILE A 359 16.79 2.54 -9.03
N VAL A 360 15.65 1.88 -9.21
CA VAL A 360 15.55 0.42 -9.23
C VAL A 360 15.36 -0.04 -10.67
N VAL A 361 16.28 -0.87 -11.13
CA VAL A 361 16.39 -1.30 -12.53
C VAL A 361 16.26 -2.82 -12.63
N SER A 362 15.79 -3.28 -13.78
CA SER A 362 15.80 -4.70 -14.12
C SER A 362 17.23 -5.18 -14.29
N ALA A 363 17.56 -6.34 -13.73
CA ALA A 363 18.88 -6.95 -13.83
C ALA A 363 18.74 -8.45 -14.03
N PRO A 364 19.45 -9.06 -15.00
CA PRO A 364 19.31 -10.48 -15.27
C PRO A 364 19.50 -11.31 -13.99
N VAL A 365 18.57 -12.26 -13.79
CA VAL A 365 18.73 -13.31 -12.77
C VAL A 365 19.72 -14.31 -13.34
N ALA A 366 20.78 -14.63 -12.60
CA ALA A 366 21.64 -15.73 -12.96
C ALA A 366 20.78 -17.01 -12.96
N ARG A 367 20.40 -17.50 -14.14
CA ARG A 367 19.76 -18.81 -14.25
C ARG A 367 20.82 -19.83 -13.85
N VAL A 368 20.60 -20.51 -12.74
CA VAL A 368 21.31 -21.75 -12.44
C VAL A 368 21.02 -22.67 -13.63
N ARG A 369 22.00 -22.90 -14.49
CA ARG A 369 21.97 -24.02 -15.44
C ARG A 369 21.95 -25.26 -14.55
N LEU A 370 20.75 -25.76 -14.23
CA LEU A 370 20.60 -27.15 -13.84
C LEU A 370 21.03 -27.94 -15.07
N GLY A 371 22.30 -28.35 -15.08
CA GLY A 371 22.81 -29.26 -16.09
C GLY A 371 21.90 -30.47 -16.09
N ARG A 372 21.23 -30.74 -17.21
CA ARG A 372 20.70 -32.07 -17.48
C ARG A 372 21.93 -32.98 -17.46
N ARG A 373 22.07 -33.75 -16.38
CA ARG A 373 22.86 -34.96 -16.40
C ARG A 373 22.04 -36.06 -17.07
#